data_AF-A0A3M9LL85-F1
#
_entry.id   AF-A0A3M9LL85-F1
#
_cell.length_a   1.000
_cell.length_b   1.000
_cell.length_c   1.000
_cell.angle_alpha   90.00
_cell.angle_beta   90.00
_cell.angle_gamma   90.00
#
_symmetry.space_group_name_H-M   'P 1'
#
loop_
_entity.id
_entity.type
_entity.pdbx_description
1 polymer ?
#
loop_
_entity_poly.entity_id
_entity_poly.type
_entity_poly.pdbx_seq_one_letter_code
_entity_poly.pdbx_strand_id
1 'polypeptide(L)'
;MSIQLGGVCQPGTTRANKTGSWRTFRPVYDYDKCIKCKLCELLCPDMAVLPRDDGFFEFDYDYCKGCGICANECPKEAIDMVLEEK
;
A
#
# COMPACT_ATOMS: atom_id res chain seq x y z
N MET A 1 15.53 -38.39 -20.05
CA MET A 1 14.60 -37.95 -19.00
C MET A 1 14.66 -36.44 -18.96
N SER A 2 13.82 -35.78 -19.74
CA SER A 2 13.71 -34.32 -19.78
C SER A 2 12.99 -33.85 -18.52
N ILE A 3 13.70 -33.11 -17.67
CA ILE A 3 13.07 -32.31 -16.62
C ILE A 3 12.11 -31.37 -17.36
N GLN A 4 10.80 -31.53 -17.20
CA GLN A 4 9.87 -30.48 -17.60
C GLN A 4 10.34 -29.22 -16.86
N LEU A 5 10.77 -28.20 -17.59
CA LEU A 5 10.97 -26.87 -17.03
C LEU A 5 9.70 -26.54 -16.26
N GLY A 6 9.77 -26.60 -14.93
CA GLY A 6 8.67 -26.20 -14.05
C GLY A 6 8.16 -24.86 -14.54
N GLY A 7 6.84 -24.71 -14.63
CA GLY A 7 6.20 -23.59 -15.32
C GLY A 7 6.93 -22.28 -15.10
N VAL A 8 7.45 -21.70 -16.18
CA VAL A 8 8.19 -20.44 -16.11
C VAL A 8 7.19 -19.37 -15.69
N CYS A 9 7.20 -19.02 -14.40
CA CYS A 9 6.48 -17.85 -13.91
C CYS A 9 7.17 -16.62 -14.49
N GLN A 10 6.45 -15.87 -15.35
CA GLN A 10 6.95 -14.61 -15.86
C GLN A 10 7.23 -13.65 -14.69
N PRO A 11 8.32 -12.86 -14.73
CA PRO A 11 8.61 -11.89 -13.69
C PRO A 11 7.48 -10.85 -13.60
N GLY A 12 7.20 -10.36 -12.39
CA GLY A 12 6.20 -9.33 -12.17
C GLY A 12 4.74 -9.79 -12.26
N THR A 13 4.46 -11.09 -12.30
CA THR A 13 3.10 -11.65 -12.22
C THR A 13 2.32 -11.18 -10.99
N THR A 14 3.00 -10.80 -9.90
CA THR A 14 2.38 -10.13 -8.74
C THR A 14 1.60 -8.86 -9.12
N ARG A 15 2.02 -8.12 -10.15
CA ARG A 15 1.31 -6.92 -10.64
C ARG A 15 -0.01 -7.24 -11.35
N ALA A 16 -0.21 -8.47 -11.79
CA ALA A 16 -1.50 -8.90 -12.34
C ALA A 16 -2.47 -9.32 -11.22
N ASN A 17 -1.93 -9.71 -10.06
CA ASN A 17 -2.71 -10.20 -8.93
C ASN A 17 -2.96 -9.06 -7.94
N LYS A 18 -4.11 -8.38 -8.09
CA LYS A 18 -4.57 -7.37 -7.14
C LYS A 18 -4.85 -8.02 -5.78
N THR A 19 -4.01 -7.72 -4.79
CA THR A 19 -3.95 -8.44 -3.51
C THR A 19 -4.47 -7.61 -2.32
N GLY A 20 -5.07 -6.44 -2.58
CA GLY A 20 -5.62 -5.54 -1.57
C GLY A 20 -7.04 -5.91 -1.09
N SER A 21 -7.73 -6.81 -1.78
CA SER A 21 -9.15 -7.15 -1.53
C SER A 21 -9.43 -7.83 -0.17
N TRP A 22 -8.39 -8.27 0.53
CA TRP A 22 -8.51 -9.02 1.80
C TRP A 22 -8.52 -8.13 3.04
N ARG A 23 -8.28 -6.82 2.90
CA ARG A 23 -8.25 -5.90 4.04
C ARG A 23 -9.63 -5.72 4.67
N THR A 24 -9.65 -5.51 5.97
CA THR A 24 -10.85 -5.10 6.73
C THR A 24 -10.93 -3.59 6.90
N PHE A 25 -9.77 -2.93 7.00
CA PHE A 25 -9.66 -1.48 7.16
C PHE A 25 -8.78 -0.91 6.04
N ARG A 26 -9.04 0.34 5.65
CA ARG A 26 -8.17 1.09 4.73
C ARG A 26 -7.71 2.41 5.35
N PRO A 27 -6.49 2.85 5.03
CA PRO A 27 -6.02 4.17 5.43
C PRO A 27 -6.65 5.27 4.56
N VAL A 28 -6.93 6.42 5.16
CA VAL A 28 -7.41 7.65 4.52
C VAL A 28 -6.56 8.81 5.01
N TYR A 29 -6.07 9.63 4.08
CA TYR A 29 -5.29 10.81 4.42
C TYR A 29 -6.18 11.99 4.85
N ASP A 30 -5.76 12.66 5.91
CA ASP A 30 -6.07 14.06 6.20
C ASP A 30 -4.90 14.91 5.68
N TYR A 31 -5.07 15.47 4.48
CA TYR A 31 -4.01 16.22 3.81
C TYR A 31 -3.65 17.54 4.50
N ASP A 32 -4.54 18.10 5.32
CA ASP A 32 -4.29 19.36 6.04
C ASP A 32 -3.26 19.17 7.16
N LYS A 33 -3.17 17.95 7.74
CA LYS A 33 -2.19 17.60 8.77
C LYS A 33 -0.86 17.10 8.20
N CYS A 34 -0.83 16.70 6.93
CA CYS A 34 0.32 16.02 6.33
C CYS A 34 1.48 17.00 6.04
N ILE A 35 2.66 16.69 6.59
CA ILE A 35 3.89 17.49 6.41
C ILE A 35 4.84 16.94 5.34
N LYS A 36 4.38 15.99 4.51
CA LYS A 36 5.14 15.40 3.39
C LYS A 36 6.48 14.74 3.81
N CYS A 37 6.54 14.16 5.00
CA CYS A 37 7.78 13.57 5.54
C CYS A 37 8.19 12.22 4.93
N LYS A 38 7.39 11.63 4.01
CA LYS A 38 7.67 10.35 3.32
C LYS A 38 7.69 9.09 4.21
N LEU A 39 7.50 9.22 5.52
CA LEU A 39 7.61 8.08 6.45
C LEU A 39 6.60 6.96 6.13
N CYS A 40 5.37 7.31 5.78
CA CYS A 40 4.34 6.33 5.37
C CYS A 40 4.72 5.53 4.11
N GLU A 41 5.46 6.13 3.18
CA GLU A 41 5.99 5.44 1.99
C GLU A 41 7.12 4.49 2.38
N LEU A 42 8.09 4.97 3.17
CA LEU A 42 9.27 4.20 3.56
C LEU A 42 8.93 2.97 4.41
N LEU A 43 7.90 3.06 5.26
CA LEU A 43 7.53 1.99 6.18
C LEU A 43 6.49 1.03 5.61
N CYS A 44 5.96 1.28 4.40
CA CYS A 44 4.96 0.40 3.82
C CYS A 44 5.59 -0.94 3.37
N PRO A 45 5.26 -2.08 4.00
CA PRO A 45 5.89 -3.37 3.66
C PRO A 45 5.52 -3.86 2.26
N ASP A 46 4.38 -3.43 1.73
CA ASP A 46 3.85 -3.81 0.42
C ASP A 46 4.07 -2.74 -0.65
N MET A 47 4.79 -1.66 -0.35
CA MET A 47 5.03 -0.55 -1.29
C MET A 47 3.72 0.03 -1.89
N ALA A 48 2.65 0.02 -1.11
CA ALA A 48 1.30 0.44 -1.52
C ALA A 48 1.02 1.93 -1.22
N VAL A 49 2.06 2.73 -0.98
CA VAL A 49 1.98 4.19 -0.82
C VAL A 49 2.81 4.78 -1.94
N LEU A 50 2.17 5.57 -2.81
CA LEU A 50 2.78 6.09 -4.02
C LEU A 50 2.99 7.60 -3.91
N PRO A 51 4.13 8.13 -4.38
CA PRO A 51 4.36 9.57 -4.43
C PRO A 51 3.50 10.22 -5.53
N ARG A 52 2.96 11.41 -5.23
CA ARG A 52 2.26 12.28 -6.19
C ARG A 52 3.14 13.45 -6.63
N ASP A 53 2.80 14.06 -7.75
CA ASP A 53 3.54 15.20 -8.33
C ASP A 53 3.54 16.47 -7.44
N ASP A 54 2.53 16.61 -6.58
CA ASP A 54 2.39 17.72 -5.61
C ASP A 54 3.21 17.51 -4.32
N GLY A 55 3.96 16.42 -4.24
CA GLY A 55 4.76 16.01 -3.07
C GLY A 55 3.95 15.37 -1.95
N PHE A 56 2.65 15.15 -2.14
CA PHE A 56 1.85 14.30 -1.26
C PHE A 56 1.98 12.82 -1.66
N PHE A 57 1.24 11.97 -0.95
CA PHE A 57 1.22 10.53 -1.15
C PHE A 57 -0.23 10.05 -1.34
N GLU A 58 -0.38 8.94 -2.04
CA GLU A 58 -1.65 8.25 -2.23
C GLU A 58 -1.51 6.76 -1.93
N PHE A 59 -2.61 6.12 -1.53
CA PHE A 59 -2.62 4.68 -1.27
C PHE A 59 -3.05 3.94 -2.52
N ASP A 60 -2.24 2.97 -2.94
CA ASP A 60 -2.64 1.98 -3.93
C ASP A 60 -3.53 0.92 -3.25
N TYR A 61 -4.84 1.11 -3.34
CA TYR A 61 -5.82 0.20 -2.76
C TYR A 61 -5.88 -1.17 -3.47
N ASP A 62 -5.26 -1.36 -4.63
CA ASP A 62 -5.17 -2.69 -5.24
C ASP A 62 -4.15 -3.58 -4.53
N TYR A 63 -3.23 -3.01 -3.75
CA TYR A 63 -2.18 -3.74 -3.03
C TYR A 63 -2.14 -3.46 -1.52
N CYS A 64 -2.78 -2.38 -1.05
CA CYS A 64 -2.83 -2.05 0.38
C CYS A 64 -3.47 -3.16 1.21
N LYS A 65 -2.76 -3.62 2.24
CA LYS A 65 -3.22 -4.68 3.17
C LYS A 65 -4.06 -4.19 4.33
N GLY A 66 -4.09 -2.87 4.56
CA GLY A 66 -4.75 -2.30 5.73
C GLY A 66 -4.05 -2.61 7.06
N CYS A 67 -2.72 -2.82 7.06
CA CYS A 67 -1.96 -3.19 8.26
C CYS A 67 -1.84 -2.08 9.32
N GLY A 68 -2.09 -0.82 8.96
CA GLY A 68 -2.12 0.32 9.89
C GLY A 68 -0.75 0.90 10.28
N ILE A 69 0.37 0.34 9.83
CA ILE A 69 1.72 0.84 10.14
C ILE A 69 1.87 2.33 9.78
N CYS A 70 1.40 2.72 8.60
CA CYS A 70 1.47 4.11 8.15
C CYS A 70 0.71 5.09 9.08
N ALA A 71 -0.43 4.66 9.65
CA ALA A 71 -1.19 5.45 10.60
C ALA A 71 -0.49 5.54 11.96
N ASN A 72 -0.01 4.40 12.49
CA ASN A 72 0.68 4.32 13.77
C ASN A 72 1.95 5.19 13.83
N GLU A 73 2.71 5.18 12.75
CA GLU A 73 4.01 5.86 12.68
C GLU A 73 3.90 7.31 12.22
N CYS A 74 2.70 7.80 11.86
CA CYS A 74 2.55 9.16 11.39
C CYS A 74 2.76 10.16 12.53
N PRO A 75 3.81 11.00 12.52
CA PRO A 75 4.09 11.93 13.62
C PRO A 75 3.05 13.06 13.74
N LYS A 76 2.17 13.20 12.75
CA LYS A 76 1.12 14.22 12.67
C LYS A 76 -0.28 13.63 12.75
N GLU A 77 -0.40 12.31 12.91
CA GLU A 77 -1.70 11.61 12.96
C GLU A 77 -2.59 12.01 11.76
N ALA A 78 -1.97 12.08 10.57
CA ALA A 78 -2.59 12.54 9.32
C ALA A 78 -3.25 11.39 8.53
N ILE A 79 -3.36 10.20 9.12
CA ILE A 79 -3.89 9.01 8.45
C ILE A 79 -4.85 8.31 9.41
N ASP A 80 -6.10 8.18 8.99
CA ASP A 80 -7.14 7.47 9.73
C ASP A 80 -7.38 6.09 9.11
N MET A 81 -7.56 5.07 9.96
CA MET A 81 -7.94 3.73 9.54
C MET A 81 -9.46 3.59 9.60
N VAL A 82 -10.11 3.50 8.44
CA VAL A 82 -11.58 3.37 8.33
C VAL A 82 -11.97 1.97 7.89
N LEU A 83 -13.17 1.52 8.28
CA LEU A 83 -13.69 0.22 7.86
C LEU A 83 -13.88 0.20 6.33
N GLU A 84 -13.48 -0.89 5.68
CA GLU A 84 -13.71 -1.10 4.25
C GLU A 84 -15.19 -1.45 4.01
N GLU A 85 -15.87 -0.62 3.23
CA GLU A 85 -17.21 -0.92 2.72
C GLU A 85 -17.07 -1.76 1.43
N LYS A 86 -17.80 -2.87 1.34
CA LYS A 86 -17.80 -3.79 0.19
C LYS A 86 -19.10 -3.71 -0.59
#